data_AF-A0A955JWD9-F1
#
_entry.id   AF-A0A955JWD9-F1
#
_cell.length_a   1.000
_cell.length_b   1.000
_cell.length_c   1.000
_cell.angle_alpha   90.00
_cell.angle_beta   90.00
_cell.angle_gamma   90.00
#
_symmetry.space_group_name_H-M   'P 1'
#
loop_
_entity.id
_entity.type
_entity.pdbx_description
1 polymer ?
#
loop_
_entity_poly.entity_id
_entity_poly.type
_entity_poly.pdbx_seq_one_letter_code
_entity_poly.pdbx_strand_id
1 'polypeptide(L)'
;MNEITRIHIAKVAYDVEVGAKKELEKYFKQLKVALDDEDIVNDIELRVVELLAERGVTAGGVITLADVEAVRDTLGAPSDFSDEDVELPVGEKRLFRDTDGALLGGVLSGIAKYFGVSSLFVRLGFIVLMLVSFGFAAALYAVLWVLLPPTKSAADKLLLEGKVANARAILEASQDKVAAKTPIFALALRIVFAIMAIGAALGVVLLVTGLSLQALLFPSSNIMHGIDEVYRGDWITGGVVISGLVFLVVFLSTIAYALIRGVLNTKITAIVATSFILGLTSVGVYGGLIYADSQRANQAIEASTSTVNRPLSGEFKSINTLDITTNSEGGFDNYVNYVVSDDPHYELKGLNSAKADITVDGTTAKLKLNAGKLPSLRRGYYPGTTLTIYGPRLSSLSINGQQSNLSVSYDGKVSKSLNINVVNGNSVSIMGSYEELNVSGGDATVDLGSARVRNLVVDSKQNLKVDAGVVENLKVTQPNVCGSSEGSRETYVQVVSVASGNVEYNGQATLTQSEYKTGCAKLTIGDENYVSNNE
;
A
#
# COMPACT_ATOMS: atom_id res chain seq x y z
N MET A 1 -1.65 -16.71 -77.68
CA MET A 1 -0.99 -15.67 -76.89
C MET A 1 -2.06 -14.63 -76.61
N ASN A 2 -2.49 -14.49 -75.37
CA ASN A 2 -3.55 -13.54 -75.03
C ASN A 2 -2.98 -12.13 -75.09
N GLU A 3 -3.70 -11.22 -75.72
CA GLU A 3 -3.32 -9.81 -75.79
C GLU A 3 -3.52 -9.18 -74.40
N ILE A 4 -2.54 -8.42 -73.92
CA ILE A 4 -2.52 -7.80 -72.60
C ILE A 4 -2.58 -6.28 -72.78
N THR A 5 -3.39 -5.62 -71.96
CA THR A 5 -3.55 -4.17 -71.92
C THR A 5 -3.58 -3.69 -70.47
N ARG A 6 -3.66 -2.37 -70.24
CA ARG A 6 -3.67 -1.78 -68.89
C ARG A 6 -5.08 -1.39 -68.44
N ILE A 7 -5.34 -1.54 -67.15
CA ILE A 7 -6.54 -1.07 -66.45
C ILE A 7 -6.16 -0.45 -65.10
N HIS A 8 -6.99 0.48 -64.60
CA HIS A 8 -6.89 1.02 -63.25
C HIS A 8 -8.15 0.65 -62.46
N ILE A 9 -7.97 0.11 -61.25
CA ILE A 9 -9.06 -0.29 -60.34
C ILE A 9 -8.77 0.40 -59.00
N ALA A 10 -9.70 1.22 -58.48
CA ALA A 10 -9.48 2.01 -57.26
C ALA A 10 -8.14 2.77 -57.21
N LYS A 11 -7.70 3.32 -58.36
CA LYS A 11 -6.42 4.03 -58.58
C LYS A 11 -5.16 3.15 -58.55
N VAL A 12 -5.28 1.82 -58.55
CA VAL A 12 -4.17 0.86 -58.67
C VAL A 12 -4.08 0.35 -60.12
N ALA A 13 -2.87 0.36 -60.69
CA ALA A 13 -2.63 -0.08 -62.06
C ALA A 13 -2.35 -1.59 -62.15
N TYR A 14 -3.00 -2.25 -63.11
CA TYR A 14 -2.81 -3.67 -63.43
C TYR A 14 -2.63 -3.86 -64.93
N ASP A 15 -1.88 -4.90 -65.30
CA ASP A 15 -1.91 -5.45 -66.64
C ASP A 15 -3.04 -6.49 -66.69
N VAL A 16 -3.77 -6.59 -67.79
CA VAL A 16 -4.99 -7.41 -67.88
C VAL A 16 -5.16 -7.98 -69.27
N GLU A 17 -5.54 -9.25 -69.36
CA GLU A 17 -5.88 -9.86 -70.64
C GLU A 17 -7.11 -9.17 -71.26
N VAL A 18 -7.14 -8.96 -72.58
CA VAL A 18 -8.23 -8.25 -73.26
C VAL A 18 -9.61 -8.86 -72.96
N GLY A 19 -9.69 -10.19 -72.84
CA GLY A 19 -10.92 -10.88 -72.44
C GLY A 19 -11.35 -10.58 -71.00
N ALA A 20 -10.39 -10.61 -70.06
CA ALA A 20 -10.63 -10.29 -68.65
C ALA A 20 -11.03 -8.82 -68.46
N LYS A 21 -10.39 -7.89 -69.19
CA LYS A 21 -10.72 -6.47 -69.16
C LYS A 21 -12.18 -6.23 -69.56
N LYS A 22 -12.63 -6.87 -70.64
CA LYS A 22 -13.99 -6.72 -71.15
C LYS A 22 -15.03 -7.16 -70.13
N GLU A 23 -14.81 -8.30 -69.46
CA GLU A 23 -15.74 -8.80 -68.44
C GLU A 23 -15.71 -7.93 -67.16
N LEU A 24 -14.54 -7.44 -66.76
CA LEU A 24 -14.40 -6.60 -65.57
C LEU A 24 -15.00 -5.20 -65.77
N GLU A 25 -14.79 -4.57 -66.93
CA GLU A 25 -15.44 -3.29 -67.29
C GLU A 25 -16.96 -3.44 -67.39
N LYS A 26 -17.44 -4.57 -67.92
CA LYS A 26 -18.86 -4.90 -67.96
C LYS A 26 -19.43 -5.06 -66.55
N TYR A 27 -18.70 -5.73 -65.66
CA TYR A 27 -19.07 -5.90 -64.25
C TYR A 27 -19.21 -4.54 -63.55
N PHE A 28 -18.20 -3.67 -63.60
CA PHE A 28 -18.26 -2.33 -62.99
C PHE A 28 -19.33 -1.44 -63.61
N LYS A 29 -19.56 -1.54 -64.93
CA LYS A 29 -20.63 -0.79 -65.59
C LYS A 29 -22.01 -1.23 -65.08
N GLN A 30 -22.24 -2.53 -64.90
CA GLN A 30 -23.48 -3.05 -64.34
C GLN A 30 -23.64 -2.67 -62.86
N LEU A 31 -22.54 -2.69 -62.10
CA LEU A 31 -22.51 -2.27 -60.72
C LEU A 31 -22.88 -0.78 -60.55
N LYS A 32 -22.36 0.09 -61.42
CA LYS A 32 -22.75 1.51 -61.47
C LYS A 32 -24.24 1.71 -61.73
N VAL A 33 -24.83 0.89 -62.59
CA VAL A 33 -26.28 0.95 -62.88
C VAL A 33 -27.11 0.40 -61.73
N ALA A 34 -26.61 -0.63 -61.03
CA ALA A 34 -27.33 -1.26 -59.92
C ALA A 34 -27.32 -0.41 -58.64
N LEU A 35 -26.25 0.36 -58.39
CA LEU A 35 -26.04 1.07 -57.12
C LEU A 35 -26.30 2.58 -57.18
N ASP A 36 -26.29 3.19 -58.37
CA ASP A 36 -26.53 4.63 -58.61
C ASP A 36 -25.72 5.59 -57.71
N ASP A 37 -24.51 5.17 -57.28
CA ASP A 37 -23.60 5.94 -56.41
C ASP A 37 -22.13 5.66 -56.78
N GLU A 38 -21.38 6.70 -57.17
CA GLU A 38 -19.98 6.57 -57.57
C GLU A 38 -19.02 6.28 -56.41
N ASP A 39 -19.32 6.72 -55.19
CA ASP A 39 -18.47 6.49 -54.02
C ASP A 39 -18.55 5.02 -53.58
N ILE A 40 -19.73 4.41 -53.68
CA ILE A 40 -19.94 2.99 -53.39
C ILE A 40 -19.20 2.11 -54.39
N VAL A 41 -19.25 2.47 -55.67
CA VAL A 41 -18.52 1.74 -56.71
C VAL A 41 -17.01 1.82 -56.49
N ASN A 42 -16.49 2.97 -56.03
CA ASN A 42 -15.07 3.11 -55.67
C ASN A 42 -14.67 2.21 -54.49
N ASP A 43 -15.52 2.04 -53.49
CA ASP A 43 -15.27 1.15 -52.34
C ASP A 43 -15.30 -0.34 -52.76
N ILE A 44 -16.20 -0.71 -53.68
CA ILE A 44 -16.23 -2.08 -54.23
C ILE A 44 -15.01 -2.33 -55.12
N GLU A 45 -14.57 -1.36 -55.91
CA GLU A 45 -13.29 -1.45 -56.65
C GLU A 45 -12.11 -1.68 -55.69
N LEU A 46 -12.11 -1.08 -54.49
CA LEU A 46 -11.07 -1.32 -53.49
C LEU A 46 -11.12 -2.76 -52.96
N ARG A 47 -12.32 -3.32 -52.73
CA ARG A 47 -12.46 -4.74 -52.35
C ARG A 47 -12.01 -5.69 -53.47
N VAL A 48 -12.24 -5.33 -54.74
CA VAL A 48 -11.70 -6.08 -55.89
C VAL A 48 -10.16 -6.12 -55.85
N VAL A 49 -9.52 -5.00 -55.53
CA VAL A 49 -8.05 -4.94 -55.34
C VAL A 49 -7.58 -5.87 -54.23
N GLU A 50 -8.31 -5.95 -53.11
CA GLU A 50 -7.99 -6.87 -52.01
C GLU A 50 -8.13 -8.34 -52.42
N LEU A 51 -9.22 -8.71 -53.11
CA LEU A 51 -9.46 -10.09 -53.57
C LEU A 51 -8.43 -10.54 -54.63
N LEU A 52 -8.02 -9.63 -55.52
CA LEU A 52 -6.93 -9.89 -56.47
C LEU A 52 -5.61 -10.15 -55.74
N ALA A 53 -5.32 -9.38 -54.69
CA ALA A 53 -4.12 -9.58 -53.86
C ALA A 53 -4.15 -10.91 -53.09
N GLU A 54 -5.30 -11.33 -52.56
CA GLU A 54 -5.50 -12.65 -51.92
C GLU A 54 -5.20 -13.82 -52.87
N ARG A 55 -5.40 -13.62 -54.18
CA ARG A 55 -5.07 -14.59 -55.24
C ARG A 55 -3.64 -14.49 -55.77
N GLY A 56 -2.82 -13.60 -55.22
CA GLY A 56 -1.44 -13.41 -55.63
C GLY A 56 -1.24 -12.46 -56.81
N VAL A 57 -2.29 -11.72 -57.22
CA VAL A 57 -2.18 -10.67 -58.24
C VAL A 57 -1.77 -9.36 -57.56
N THR A 58 -0.47 -9.07 -57.58
CA THR A 58 0.09 -7.83 -57.03
C THR A 58 -0.12 -6.64 -57.96
N ALA A 59 0.10 -5.41 -57.49
CA ALA A 59 0.10 -4.21 -58.35
C ALA A 59 1.07 -4.38 -59.53
N GLY A 60 0.58 -4.13 -60.75
CA GLY A 60 1.31 -4.40 -62.00
C GLY A 60 1.31 -5.88 -62.45
N GLY A 61 0.67 -6.78 -61.71
CA GLY A 61 0.46 -8.17 -62.11
C GLY A 61 -0.58 -8.30 -63.24
N VAL A 62 -0.60 -9.46 -63.90
CA VAL A 62 -1.52 -9.76 -65.01
C VAL A 62 -2.81 -10.37 -64.47
N ILE A 63 -3.94 -9.69 -64.67
CA ILE A 63 -5.28 -10.19 -64.37
C ILE A 63 -5.75 -11.10 -65.51
N THR A 64 -6.06 -12.35 -65.17
CA THR A 64 -6.60 -13.35 -66.12
C THR A 64 -8.12 -13.46 -66.02
N LEU A 65 -8.75 -14.13 -66.98
CA LEU A 65 -10.19 -14.38 -66.93
C LEU A 65 -10.60 -15.19 -65.68
N ALA A 66 -9.76 -16.12 -65.23
CA ALA A 66 -10.00 -16.91 -64.03
C ALA A 66 -10.00 -16.06 -62.74
N ASP A 67 -9.21 -14.98 -62.72
CA ASP A 67 -9.20 -14.05 -61.58
C ASP A 67 -10.46 -13.20 -61.55
N VAL A 68 -10.95 -12.77 -62.72
CA VAL A 68 -12.23 -12.05 -62.84
C VAL A 68 -13.41 -12.93 -62.42
N GLU A 69 -13.41 -14.21 -62.80
CA GLU A 69 -14.42 -15.17 -62.36
C GLU A 69 -14.39 -15.38 -60.84
N ALA A 70 -13.22 -15.56 -60.23
CA ALA A 70 -13.10 -15.73 -58.79
C ALA A 70 -13.53 -14.48 -57.99
N VAL A 71 -13.21 -13.29 -58.50
CA VAL A 71 -13.70 -12.03 -57.93
C VAL A 71 -15.22 -11.96 -57.99
N ARG A 72 -15.83 -12.33 -59.13
CA ARG A 72 -17.28 -12.36 -59.31
C ARG A 72 -17.95 -13.41 -58.41
N ASP A 73 -17.35 -14.58 -58.25
CA ASP A 73 -17.87 -15.64 -57.38
C ASP A 73 -17.88 -15.22 -55.90
N THR A 74 -16.95 -14.34 -55.50
CA THR A 74 -16.85 -13.85 -54.11
C THR A 74 -17.71 -12.62 -53.85
N LEU A 75 -17.81 -11.71 -54.83
CA LEU A 75 -18.59 -10.46 -54.71
C LEU A 75 -20.07 -10.62 -55.07
N GLY A 76 -20.43 -11.65 -55.84
CA GLY A 76 -21.78 -11.83 -56.38
C GLY A 76 -21.99 -11.14 -57.73
N ALA A 77 -23.09 -11.48 -58.41
CA ALA A 77 -23.46 -10.85 -59.68
C ALA A 77 -23.98 -9.43 -59.45
N PRO A 78 -23.82 -8.48 -60.39
CA PRO A 78 -24.34 -7.11 -60.23
C PRO A 78 -25.86 -7.04 -59.99
N SER A 79 -26.62 -8.06 -60.44
CA SER A 79 -28.05 -8.23 -60.17
C SER A 79 -28.35 -8.64 -58.73
N ASP A 80 -27.41 -9.27 -58.02
CA ASP A 80 -27.58 -9.70 -56.63
C ASP A 80 -27.47 -8.51 -55.66
N PHE A 81 -26.97 -7.37 -56.15
CA PHE A 81 -27.00 -6.10 -55.43
C PHE A 81 -28.36 -5.39 -55.57
N SER A 82 -29.22 -5.83 -56.51
CA SER A 82 -30.57 -5.29 -56.68
C SER A 82 -31.64 -5.97 -55.81
N ASP A 83 -31.47 -7.24 -55.41
CA ASP A 83 -32.44 -7.96 -54.56
C ASP A 83 -31.76 -8.90 -53.51
N GLU A 84 -32.16 -8.69 -52.25
CA GLU A 84 -32.01 -9.42 -50.96
C GLU A 84 -30.82 -10.39 -50.65
N ASP A 85 -30.07 -10.02 -49.60
CA ASP A 85 -29.40 -10.82 -48.55
C ASP A 85 -28.50 -12.02 -48.93
N VAL A 86 -27.31 -11.72 -49.46
CA VAL A 86 -26.17 -12.66 -49.43
C VAL A 86 -25.39 -12.49 -48.11
N GLU A 87 -25.49 -13.48 -47.21
CA GLU A 87 -24.69 -13.55 -45.97
C GLU A 87 -23.26 -14.03 -46.26
N LEU A 88 -22.25 -13.20 -45.98
CA LEU A 88 -20.85 -13.63 -46.01
C LEU A 88 -20.43 -14.21 -44.65
N PRO A 89 -19.61 -15.27 -44.61
CA PRO A 89 -19.09 -15.82 -43.37
C PRO A 89 -18.07 -14.85 -42.76
N VAL A 90 -18.47 -14.09 -41.75
CA VAL A 90 -17.58 -13.19 -40.98
C VAL A 90 -17.17 -13.88 -39.69
N GLY A 91 -15.90 -13.72 -39.31
CA GLY A 91 -15.33 -14.34 -38.11
C GLY A 91 -15.95 -13.90 -36.77
N GLU A 92 -15.43 -14.45 -35.68
CA GLU A 92 -15.93 -14.19 -34.32
C GLU A 92 -15.84 -12.70 -33.91
N LYS A 93 -16.78 -12.29 -33.05
CA LYS A 93 -16.85 -10.93 -32.49
C LYS A 93 -15.54 -10.58 -31.79
N ARG A 94 -14.96 -9.42 -32.13
CA ARG A 94 -13.65 -8.99 -31.61
C ARG A 94 -13.71 -7.54 -31.11
N LEU A 95 -12.96 -7.25 -30.05
CA LEU A 95 -12.89 -5.91 -29.49
C LEU A 95 -11.87 -5.06 -30.27
N PHE A 96 -12.35 -3.93 -30.79
CA PHE A 96 -11.57 -2.92 -31.50
C PHE A 96 -11.78 -1.55 -30.85
N ARG A 97 -10.83 -0.63 -31.03
CA ARG A 97 -11.07 0.78 -30.68
C ARG A 97 -11.83 1.45 -31.84
N ASP A 98 -12.95 2.10 -31.51
CA ASP A 98 -13.82 2.77 -32.48
C ASP A 98 -13.34 4.22 -32.70
N THR A 99 -12.89 4.53 -33.92
CA THR A 99 -12.35 5.85 -34.26
C THR A 99 -13.42 6.88 -34.56
N ASP A 100 -14.60 6.45 -35.03
CA ASP A 100 -15.64 7.37 -35.52
C ASP A 100 -16.38 8.05 -34.35
N GLY A 101 -16.56 7.31 -33.25
CA GLY A 101 -17.08 7.85 -31.99
C GLY A 101 -16.00 8.27 -30.99
N ALA A 102 -14.72 8.41 -31.38
CA ALA A 102 -13.61 8.58 -30.45
C ALA A 102 -13.58 9.96 -29.77
N LEU A 103 -13.52 9.98 -28.43
CA LEU A 103 -13.18 11.19 -27.66
C LEU A 103 -11.68 11.27 -27.34
N LEU A 104 -11.07 10.14 -26.94
CA LEU A 104 -9.64 10.03 -26.59
C LEU A 104 -9.09 8.71 -27.11
N GLY A 105 -8.82 8.57 -28.40
CA GLY A 105 -8.25 7.31 -28.93
C GLY A 105 -9.22 6.12 -29.01
N GLY A 106 -10.53 6.33 -28.83
CA GLY A 106 -11.57 5.40 -29.26
C GLY A 106 -11.87 4.18 -28.38
N VAL A 107 -11.15 4.00 -27.27
CA VAL A 107 -11.24 2.79 -26.42
C VAL A 107 -12.61 2.67 -25.75
N LEU A 108 -13.10 3.70 -25.07
CA LEU A 108 -14.41 3.65 -24.39
C LEU A 108 -15.57 3.49 -25.38
N SER A 109 -15.44 4.07 -26.58
CA SER A 109 -16.43 3.93 -27.65
C SER A 109 -16.44 2.51 -28.22
N GLY A 110 -15.26 1.91 -28.39
CA GLY A 110 -15.12 0.50 -28.78
C GLY A 110 -15.73 -0.46 -27.76
N ILE A 111 -15.43 -0.26 -26.47
CA ILE A 111 -16.04 -1.03 -25.37
C ILE A 111 -17.56 -0.88 -25.38
N ALA A 112 -18.08 0.34 -25.54
CA ALA A 112 -19.51 0.59 -25.58
C ALA A 112 -20.21 -0.16 -26.73
N LYS A 113 -19.66 -0.09 -27.95
CA LYS A 113 -20.20 -0.80 -29.12
C LYS A 113 -20.10 -2.33 -28.97
N TYR A 114 -18.98 -2.83 -28.43
CA TYR A 114 -18.80 -4.26 -28.20
C TYR A 114 -19.84 -4.85 -27.23
N PHE A 115 -20.18 -4.12 -26.17
CA PHE A 115 -21.19 -4.55 -25.19
C PHE A 115 -22.62 -4.10 -25.53
N GLY A 116 -22.83 -3.36 -26.63
CA GLY A 116 -24.14 -2.85 -27.03
C GLY A 116 -24.73 -1.80 -26.07
N VAL A 117 -23.89 -1.06 -25.34
CA VAL A 117 -24.30 -0.05 -24.34
C VAL A 117 -24.01 1.35 -24.88
N SER A 118 -24.77 2.37 -24.44
CA SER A 118 -24.49 3.75 -24.85
C SER A 118 -23.12 4.21 -24.36
N SER A 119 -22.33 4.79 -25.29
CA SER A 119 -20.99 5.31 -25.01
C SER A 119 -20.98 6.38 -23.91
N LEU A 120 -22.10 7.07 -23.68
CA LEU A 120 -22.25 8.05 -22.60
C LEU A 120 -22.11 7.41 -21.22
N PHE A 121 -22.77 6.26 -20.98
CA PHE A 121 -22.73 5.59 -19.67
C PHE A 121 -21.35 5.02 -19.37
N VAL A 122 -20.69 4.43 -20.37
CA VAL A 122 -19.32 3.93 -20.25
C VAL A 122 -18.34 5.07 -19.90
N ARG A 123 -18.52 6.25 -20.52
CA ARG A 123 -17.73 7.44 -20.22
C ARG A 123 -17.96 7.98 -18.81
N LEU A 124 -19.21 8.08 -18.36
CA LEU A 124 -19.55 8.52 -17.01
C LEU A 124 -18.99 7.56 -15.96
N GLY A 125 -19.12 6.26 -16.17
CA GLY A 125 -18.54 5.23 -15.31
C GLY A 125 -17.01 5.35 -15.23
N PHE A 126 -16.34 5.61 -16.36
CA PHE A 126 -14.89 5.80 -16.37
C PHE A 126 -14.43 7.05 -15.60
N ILE A 127 -15.19 8.15 -15.64
CA ILE A 127 -14.89 9.37 -14.86
C ILE A 127 -15.00 9.08 -13.36
N VAL A 128 -16.06 8.39 -12.94
CA VAL A 128 -16.23 7.97 -11.53
C VAL A 128 -15.11 7.02 -11.12
N LEU A 129 -14.74 6.07 -11.98
CA LEU A 129 -13.64 5.15 -11.72
C LEU A 129 -12.30 5.88 -11.58
N MET A 130 -12.05 6.91 -12.38
CA MET A 130 -10.84 7.74 -12.27
C MET A 130 -10.76 8.47 -10.93
N LEU A 131 -11.91 8.95 -10.42
CA LEU A 131 -12.02 9.60 -9.11
C LEU A 131 -11.74 8.64 -7.96
N VAL A 132 -12.32 7.43 -8.00
CA VAL A 132 -12.18 6.44 -6.92
C VAL A 132 -10.80 5.77 -6.93
N SER A 133 -10.18 5.61 -8.10
CA SER A 133 -8.94 4.85 -8.27
C SER A 133 -7.65 5.67 -8.16
N PHE A 134 -7.73 6.96 -7.77
CA PHE A 134 -6.56 7.85 -7.64
C PHE A 134 -5.64 7.85 -8.88
N GLY A 135 -6.22 7.77 -10.08
CA GLY A 135 -5.48 7.81 -11.35
C GLY A 135 -5.01 6.47 -11.92
N PHE A 136 -5.15 5.35 -11.21
CA PHE A 136 -4.83 4.02 -11.75
C PHE A 136 -5.66 3.69 -13.02
N ALA A 137 -6.93 4.11 -13.06
CA ALA A 137 -7.76 3.95 -14.25
C ALA A 137 -7.19 4.63 -15.51
N ALA A 138 -6.42 5.72 -15.36
CA ALA A 138 -5.79 6.39 -16.49
C ALA A 138 -4.61 5.57 -17.06
N ALA A 139 -3.84 4.89 -16.21
CA ALA A 139 -2.79 3.98 -16.65
C ALA A 139 -3.38 2.78 -17.40
N LEU A 140 -4.45 2.19 -16.87
CA LEU A 140 -5.17 1.09 -17.52
C LEU A 140 -5.71 1.50 -18.90
N TYR A 141 -6.23 2.72 -19.02
CA TYR A 141 -6.66 3.28 -20.30
C TYR A 141 -5.53 3.36 -21.33
N ALA A 142 -4.35 3.84 -20.93
CA ALA A 142 -3.19 3.93 -21.81
C ALA A 142 -2.74 2.55 -22.32
N VAL A 143 -2.79 1.53 -21.45
CA VAL A 143 -2.49 0.14 -21.83
C VAL A 143 -3.49 -0.37 -22.87
N LEU A 144 -4.80 -0.22 -22.65
CA LEU A 144 -5.81 -0.62 -23.64
C LEU A 144 -5.68 0.15 -24.95
N TRP A 145 -5.28 1.42 -24.89
CA TRP A 145 -5.11 2.24 -26.09
C TRP A 145 -3.97 1.77 -27.00
N VAL A 146 -2.91 1.21 -26.42
CA VAL A 146 -1.78 0.62 -27.16
C VAL A 146 -2.12 -0.79 -27.66
N LEU A 147 -2.82 -1.59 -26.86
CA LEU A 147 -3.14 -2.99 -27.20
C LEU A 147 -4.27 -3.13 -28.22
N LEU A 148 -5.28 -2.23 -28.21
CA LEU A 148 -6.44 -2.37 -29.07
C LEU A 148 -6.22 -1.75 -30.46
N PRO A 149 -6.36 -2.52 -31.55
CA PRO A 149 -6.23 -2.00 -32.91
C PRO A 149 -7.44 -1.12 -33.30
N PRO A 150 -7.23 -0.05 -34.12
CA PRO A 150 -8.31 0.78 -34.67
C PRO A 150 -9.16 0.03 -35.70
N THR A 151 -10.47 0.27 -35.70
CA THR A 151 -11.37 -0.12 -36.81
C THR A 151 -10.99 0.66 -38.07
N LYS A 152 -10.53 -0.03 -39.13
CA LYS A 152 -10.16 0.62 -40.40
C LYS A 152 -11.12 0.29 -41.53
N SER A 153 -11.68 -0.91 -41.54
CA SER A 153 -12.61 -1.37 -42.57
C SER A 153 -14.06 -1.40 -42.07
N ALA A 154 -15.01 -1.40 -43.00
CA ALA A 154 -16.42 -1.65 -42.68
C ALA A 154 -16.63 -3.05 -42.07
N ALA A 155 -15.82 -4.03 -42.48
CA ALA A 155 -15.83 -5.37 -41.90
C ALA A 155 -15.42 -5.37 -40.42
N ASP A 156 -14.39 -4.61 -40.01
CA ASP A 156 -13.97 -4.48 -38.61
C ASP A 156 -15.08 -3.91 -37.72
N LYS A 157 -15.88 -2.99 -38.25
CA LYS A 157 -17.03 -2.40 -37.54
C LYS A 157 -18.13 -3.42 -37.30
N LEU A 158 -18.42 -4.24 -38.30
CA LEU A 158 -19.40 -5.32 -38.20
C LEU A 158 -18.94 -6.40 -37.21
N LEU A 159 -17.64 -6.73 -37.19
CA LEU A 159 -17.02 -7.62 -36.20
C LEU A 159 -17.05 -7.05 -34.77
N LEU A 160 -16.93 -5.73 -34.61
CA LEU A 160 -17.04 -5.06 -33.31
C LEU A 160 -18.46 -5.16 -32.73
N GLU A 161 -19.46 -4.96 -33.59
CA GLU A 161 -20.87 -4.99 -33.20
C GLU A 161 -21.41 -6.43 -33.10
N GLY A 162 -20.79 -7.38 -33.80
CA GLY A 162 -21.25 -8.76 -33.90
C GLY A 162 -22.42 -8.92 -34.87
N LYS A 163 -22.51 -8.07 -35.88
CA LYS A 163 -23.52 -8.15 -36.96
C LYS A 163 -22.98 -8.99 -38.12
N VAL A 164 -23.86 -9.78 -38.74
CA VAL A 164 -23.54 -10.52 -39.98
C VAL A 164 -23.21 -9.52 -41.10
N ALA A 165 -22.11 -9.74 -41.82
CA ALA A 165 -21.75 -8.88 -42.94
C ALA A 165 -22.43 -9.42 -44.20
N ASN A 166 -23.57 -8.84 -44.55
CA ASN A 166 -24.08 -8.86 -45.92
C ASN A 166 -23.61 -7.58 -46.63
N ALA A 167 -23.68 -7.56 -47.96
CA ALA A 167 -23.30 -6.38 -48.75
C ALA A 167 -24.03 -5.11 -48.28
N ARG A 168 -25.31 -5.21 -47.88
CA ARG A 168 -26.09 -4.11 -47.28
C ARG A 168 -25.58 -3.62 -45.92
N ALA A 169 -25.12 -4.49 -45.02
CA ALA A 169 -24.57 -4.05 -43.73
C ALA A 169 -23.23 -3.33 -43.90
N ILE A 170 -22.45 -3.71 -44.91
CA ILE A 170 -21.25 -2.97 -45.31
C ILE A 170 -21.65 -1.59 -45.88
N LEU A 171 -22.71 -1.52 -46.70
CA LEU A 171 -23.27 -0.27 -47.23
C LEU A 171 -23.77 0.64 -46.09
N GLU A 172 -24.59 0.15 -45.16
CA GLU A 172 -25.08 0.93 -44.01
C GLU A 172 -23.94 1.38 -43.08
N ALA A 173 -22.96 0.52 -42.80
CA ALA A 173 -21.80 0.87 -41.96
C ALA A 173 -20.83 1.88 -42.62
N SER A 174 -20.89 2.01 -43.94
CA SER A 174 -20.14 3.02 -44.71
C SER A 174 -20.86 4.38 -44.76
N GLN A 175 -22.20 4.36 -44.76
CA GLN A 175 -23.07 5.55 -44.77
C GLN A 175 -23.13 6.28 -43.43
N ASP A 176 -22.76 5.61 -42.33
CA ASP A 176 -22.71 6.18 -40.98
C ASP A 176 -21.50 7.12 -40.78
N LYS A 177 -21.33 8.10 -41.68
CA LYS A 177 -20.41 9.24 -41.55
C LYS A 177 -21.20 10.49 -41.15
N VAL A 178 -21.75 10.50 -39.95
CA VAL A 178 -22.19 11.76 -39.31
C VAL A 178 -21.81 11.77 -37.83
N ALA A 179 -20.73 12.50 -37.52
CA ALA A 179 -20.82 13.70 -36.69
C ALA A 179 -19.41 14.21 -36.35
N ALA A 180 -18.90 15.13 -37.16
CA ALA A 180 -17.93 16.10 -36.66
C ALA A 180 -18.59 16.87 -35.51
N LYS A 181 -18.21 16.61 -34.26
CA LYS A 181 -18.73 17.33 -33.09
C LYS A 181 -17.72 18.35 -32.57
N THR A 182 -17.96 19.62 -32.89
CA THR A 182 -17.51 20.78 -32.11
C THR A 182 -18.41 20.95 -30.84
N PRO A 183 -18.34 22.07 -30.13
CA PRO A 183 -17.59 22.38 -28.90
C PRO A 183 -18.23 21.89 -27.58
N ILE A 184 -19.31 21.09 -27.61
CA ILE A 184 -20.04 20.63 -26.40
C ILE A 184 -19.18 19.69 -25.54
N PHE A 185 -18.32 18.90 -26.17
CA PHE A 185 -17.40 17.99 -25.48
C PHE A 185 -16.32 18.74 -24.70
N ALA A 186 -15.73 19.78 -25.28
CA ALA A 186 -14.77 20.63 -24.58
C ALA A 186 -15.43 21.29 -23.36
N LEU A 187 -16.69 21.73 -23.50
CA LEU A 187 -17.47 22.30 -22.39
C LEU A 187 -17.72 21.28 -21.28
N ALA A 188 -18.11 20.04 -21.62
CA ALA A 188 -18.34 18.98 -20.63
C ALA A 188 -17.06 18.60 -19.88
N LEU A 189 -15.93 18.47 -20.59
CA LEU A 189 -14.63 18.18 -19.98
C LEU A 189 -14.17 19.32 -19.04
N ARG A 190 -14.37 20.57 -19.46
CA ARG A 190 -14.11 21.77 -18.65
C ARG A 190 -14.93 21.78 -17.36
N ILE A 191 -16.20 21.42 -17.42
CA ILE A 191 -17.09 21.34 -16.25
C ILE A 191 -16.66 20.23 -15.29
N VAL A 192 -16.26 19.06 -15.81
CA VAL A 192 -15.78 17.95 -14.96
C VAL A 192 -14.49 18.32 -14.24
N PHE A 193 -13.50 18.90 -14.93
CA PHE A 193 -12.27 19.38 -14.28
C PHE A 193 -12.54 20.52 -13.27
N ALA A 194 -13.51 21.41 -13.55
CA ALA A 194 -13.95 22.43 -12.60
C ALA A 194 -14.49 21.82 -11.32
N ILE A 195 -15.40 20.85 -11.44
CA ILE A 195 -16.03 20.18 -10.30
C ILE A 195 -14.99 19.40 -9.50
N MET A 196 -14.04 18.72 -10.16
CA MET A 196 -12.95 18.01 -9.48
C MET A 196 -12.06 18.96 -8.68
N ALA A 197 -11.70 20.11 -9.23
CA ALA A 197 -10.84 21.06 -8.54
C ALA A 197 -11.57 21.81 -7.40
N ILE A 198 -12.85 22.15 -7.59
CA ILE A 198 -13.71 22.68 -6.51
C ILE A 198 -13.86 21.63 -5.40
N GLY A 199 -14.07 20.36 -5.76
CA GLY A 199 -14.14 19.26 -4.82
C GLY A 199 -12.84 19.05 -4.05
N ALA A 200 -11.68 19.15 -4.71
CA ALA A 200 -10.38 19.09 -4.05
C ALA A 200 -10.15 20.29 -3.11
N ALA A 201 -10.52 21.50 -3.53
CA ALA A 201 -10.41 22.69 -2.70
C ALA A 201 -11.34 22.62 -1.47
N LEU A 202 -12.60 22.22 -1.66
CA LEU A 202 -13.56 21.99 -0.57
C LEU A 202 -13.12 20.84 0.33
N GLY A 203 -12.51 19.80 -0.22
CA GLY A 203 -11.94 18.68 0.52
C GLY A 203 -10.81 19.13 1.44
N VAL A 204 -9.89 19.95 0.94
CA VAL A 204 -8.82 20.57 1.75
C VAL A 204 -9.41 21.48 2.82
N VAL A 205 -10.41 22.30 2.51
CA VAL A 205 -11.09 23.17 3.49
C VAL A 205 -11.82 22.37 4.56
N LEU A 206 -12.52 21.28 4.20
CA LEU A 206 -13.18 20.38 5.15
C LEU A 206 -12.17 19.58 5.98
N LEU A 207 -11.03 19.20 5.42
CA LEU A 207 -9.95 18.57 6.17
C LEU A 207 -9.37 19.55 7.20
N VAL A 208 -9.05 20.77 6.79
CA VAL A 208 -8.49 21.79 7.69
C VAL A 208 -9.51 22.20 8.75
N THR A 209 -10.77 22.43 8.39
CA THR A 209 -11.82 22.79 9.35
C THR A 209 -12.22 21.61 10.24
N GLY A 210 -12.25 20.39 9.71
CA GLY A 210 -12.49 19.15 10.46
C GLY A 210 -11.39 18.86 11.47
N LEU A 211 -10.12 18.99 11.07
CA LEU A 211 -8.97 18.90 11.98
C LEU A 211 -9.03 20.00 13.06
N SER A 212 -9.41 21.22 12.67
CA SER A 212 -9.57 22.34 13.62
C SER A 212 -10.74 22.17 14.59
N LEU A 213 -11.87 21.59 14.15
CA LEU A 213 -13.05 21.35 14.97
C LEU A 213 -12.85 20.14 15.91
N GLN A 214 -12.18 19.10 15.42
CA GLN A 214 -11.76 17.95 16.24
C GLN A 214 -10.78 18.40 17.34
N ALA A 215 -9.90 19.37 17.03
CA ALA A 215 -9.03 20.04 18.00
C ALA A 215 -9.81 20.77 19.11
N LEU A 216 -10.99 21.32 18.79
CA LEU A 216 -11.81 22.07 19.73
C LEU A 216 -12.71 21.17 20.60
N LEU A 217 -13.24 20.08 20.02
CA LEU A 217 -14.23 19.22 20.67
C LEU A 217 -13.63 18.05 21.48
N PHE A 218 -12.42 17.59 21.13
CA PHE A 218 -11.79 16.41 21.75
C PHE A 218 -10.31 16.65 22.15
N PRO A 219 -10.04 17.50 23.16
CA PRO A 219 -8.70 17.89 23.61
C PRO A 219 -7.80 16.73 24.10
N SER A 220 -8.36 15.54 24.30
CA SER A 220 -7.67 14.35 24.85
C SER A 220 -7.40 13.24 23.83
N SER A 221 -7.71 13.43 22.53
CA SER A 221 -7.45 12.43 21.49
C SER A 221 -5.98 12.45 21.04
N ASN A 222 -5.38 11.28 20.73
CA ASN A 222 -3.96 11.15 20.35
C ASN A 222 -3.55 11.94 19.09
N ILE A 223 -4.52 12.42 18.29
CA ILE A 223 -4.28 13.31 17.14
C ILE A 223 -3.94 14.74 17.61
N MET A 224 -4.39 15.12 18.82
CA MET A 224 -4.06 16.40 19.48
C MET A 224 -2.57 16.57 19.74
N HIS A 225 -1.80 15.49 19.87
CA HIS A 225 -0.37 15.60 20.15
C HIS A 225 0.38 16.33 19.02
N GLY A 226 -0.01 16.17 17.75
CA GLY A 226 0.62 16.90 16.64
C GLY A 226 0.17 18.36 16.50
N ILE A 227 -1.06 18.70 16.90
CA ILE A 227 -1.60 20.07 16.79
C ILE A 227 -1.31 20.92 18.03
N ASP A 228 -1.25 20.33 19.22
CA ASP A 228 -0.75 20.99 20.43
C ASP A 228 0.77 21.26 20.31
N GLU A 229 1.49 20.42 19.56
CA GLU A 229 2.86 20.70 19.11
C GLU A 229 2.97 21.91 18.18
N VAL A 230 2.07 22.07 17.22
CA VAL A 230 2.06 23.22 16.29
C VAL A 230 1.67 24.52 16.99
N TYR A 231 0.77 24.48 17.98
CA TYR A 231 0.27 25.66 18.67
C TYR A 231 1.08 26.09 19.91
N ARG A 232 1.77 25.16 20.59
CA ARG A 232 2.42 25.43 21.89
C ARG A 232 3.93 25.70 21.80
N GLY A 233 4.56 25.47 20.65
CA GLY A 233 6.03 25.51 20.50
C GLY A 233 6.61 26.66 19.67
N ASP A 234 6.06 26.97 18.49
CA ASP A 234 6.61 28.02 17.63
C ASP A 234 5.58 28.48 16.59
N TRP A 235 4.99 29.66 16.79
CA TRP A 235 4.05 30.30 15.87
C TRP A 235 4.59 30.41 14.42
N ILE A 236 5.92 30.41 14.28
CA ILE A 236 6.64 30.38 13.00
C ILE A 236 6.34 29.08 12.24
N THR A 237 6.41 27.91 12.90
CA THR A 237 6.17 26.61 12.24
C THR A 237 4.73 26.47 11.76
N GLY A 238 3.76 26.87 12.58
CA GLY A 238 2.35 26.92 12.20
C GLY A 238 2.09 27.87 11.03
N GLY A 239 2.71 29.05 11.04
CA GLY A 239 2.63 30.01 9.94
C GLY A 239 3.15 29.45 8.61
N VAL A 240 4.25 28.69 8.64
CA VAL A 240 4.81 28.04 7.44
C VAL A 240 3.83 27.00 6.88
N VAL A 241 3.28 26.11 7.70
CA VAL A 241 2.31 25.10 7.25
C VAL A 241 1.07 25.74 6.63
N ILE A 242 0.51 26.77 7.28
CA ILE A 242 -0.65 27.51 6.77
C ILE A 242 -0.33 28.15 5.43
N SER A 243 0.85 28.78 5.28
CA SER A 243 1.25 29.38 4.00
C SER A 243 1.33 28.35 2.87
N GLY A 244 1.86 27.15 3.14
CA GLY A 244 1.93 26.06 2.16
C GLY A 244 0.55 25.60 1.70
N LEU A 245 -0.39 25.46 2.64
CA LEU A 245 -1.78 25.11 2.32
C LEU A 245 -2.47 26.20 1.49
N VAL A 246 -2.24 27.47 1.81
CA VAL A 246 -2.77 28.59 1.02
C VAL A 246 -2.23 28.55 -0.42
N PHE A 247 -0.93 28.34 -0.61
CA PHE A 247 -0.36 28.24 -1.96
C PHE A 247 -0.87 27.03 -2.74
N LEU A 248 -1.09 25.89 -2.08
CA LEU A 248 -1.70 24.72 -2.69
C LEU A 248 -3.12 25.02 -3.19
N VAL A 249 -3.94 25.71 -2.38
CA VAL A 249 -5.30 26.10 -2.79
C VAL A 249 -5.26 27.06 -3.98
N VAL A 250 -4.36 28.05 -3.96
CA VAL A 250 -4.18 28.98 -5.09
C VAL A 250 -3.73 28.24 -6.35
N PHE A 251 -2.80 27.29 -6.24
CA PHE A 251 -2.32 26.47 -7.35
C PHE A 251 -3.45 25.63 -7.97
N LEU A 252 -4.21 24.90 -7.16
CA LEU A 252 -5.32 24.07 -7.64
C LEU A 252 -6.44 24.92 -8.25
N SER A 253 -6.78 26.05 -7.63
CA SER A 253 -7.83 26.96 -8.11
C SER A 253 -7.46 27.61 -9.45
N THR A 254 -6.19 27.96 -9.64
CA THR A 254 -5.71 28.59 -10.88
C THR A 254 -5.59 27.60 -12.03
N ILE A 255 -5.18 26.35 -11.75
CA ILE A 255 -5.23 25.25 -12.73
C ILE A 255 -6.68 24.97 -13.13
N ALA A 256 -7.61 24.91 -12.17
CA ALA A 256 -9.04 24.75 -12.45
C ALA A 256 -9.55 25.83 -13.40
N TYR A 257 -9.24 27.09 -13.09
CA TYR A 257 -9.62 28.24 -13.91
C TYR A 257 -9.05 28.16 -15.33
N ALA A 258 -7.77 27.80 -15.47
CA ALA A 258 -7.10 27.63 -16.76
C ALA A 258 -7.78 26.56 -17.60
N LEU A 259 -8.11 25.42 -16.99
CA LEU A 259 -8.82 24.32 -17.63
C LEU A 259 -10.21 24.74 -18.07
N ILE A 260 -11.01 25.40 -17.22
CA ILE A 260 -12.37 25.87 -17.51
C ILE A 260 -12.39 26.82 -18.71
N ARG A 261 -11.49 27.81 -18.72
CA ARG A 261 -11.43 28.79 -19.81
C ARG A 261 -10.81 28.18 -21.07
N GLY A 262 -10.01 27.12 -20.93
CA GLY A 262 -9.23 26.53 -22.02
C GLY A 262 -8.23 27.51 -22.61
N VAL A 263 -7.71 28.40 -21.76
CA VAL A 263 -6.74 29.43 -22.15
C VAL A 263 -5.56 29.36 -21.19
N LEU A 264 -4.40 28.87 -21.66
CA LEU A 264 -3.13 29.05 -20.98
C LEU A 264 -2.46 30.30 -21.54
N ASN A 265 -2.61 31.42 -20.84
CA ASN A 265 -1.84 32.63 -21.15
C ASN A 265 -0.60 32.73 -20.26
N THR A 266 0.33 33.61 -20.63
CA THR A 266 1.59 33.84 -19.89
C THR A 266 1.36 34.28 -18.44
N LYS A 267 0.23 34.93 -18.14
CA LYS A 267 -0.12 35.38 -16.79
C LYS A 267 -0.57 34.22 -15.90
N ILE A 268 -1.43 33.33 -16.39
CA ILE A 268 -1.93 32.15 -15.68
C ILE A 268 -0.78 31.17 -15.43
N THR A 269 0.05 30.92 -16.44
CA THR A 269 1.24 30.07 -16.30
C THR A 269 2.22 30.61 -15.26
N ALA A 270 2.45 31.93 -15.22
CA ALA A 270 3.27 32.56 -14.18
C ALA A 270 2.68 32.37 -12.77
N ILE A 271 1.37 32.51 -12.59
CA ILE A 271 0.71 32.31 -11.28
C ILE A 271 0.79 30.85 -10.82
N VAL A 272 0.56 29.90 -11.73
CA VAL A 272 0.67 28.46 -11.45
C VAL A 272 2.11 28.10 -11.07
N ALA A 273 3.10 28.56 -11.84
CA ALA A 273 4.51 28.31 -11.53
C ALA A 273 4.93 28.94 -10.19
N THR A 274 4.50 30.18 -9.91
CA THR A 274 4.87 30.89 -8.67
C THR A 274 4.23 30.23 -7.44
N SER A 275 2.95 29.90 -7.49
CA SER A 275 2.26 29.21 -6.38
C SER A 275 2.85 27.83 -6.11
N PHE A 276 3.24 27.11 -7.16
CA PHE A 276 3.94 25.83 -7.02
C PHE A 276 5.31 25.98 -6.34
N ILE A 277 6.13 26.91 -6.80
CA ILE A 277 7.46 27.17 -6.20
C ILE A 277 7.32 27.60 -4.74
N LEU A 278 6.41 28.53 -4.44
CA LEU A 278 6.18 29.00 -3.06
C LEU A 278 5.66 27.88 -2.15
N GLY A 279 4.75 27.04 -2.65
CA GLY A 279 4.30 25.84 -1.94
C GLY A 279 5.45 24.88 -1.63
N LEU A 280 6.31 24.58 -2.61
CA LEU A 280 7.49 23.72 -2.41
C LEU A 280 8.48 24.32 -1.41
N THR A 281 8.75 25.62 -1.48
CA THR A 281 9.65 26.29 -0.53
C THR A 281 9.11 26.25 0.89
N SER A 282 7.79 26.39 1.09
CA SER A 282 7.15 26.28 2.40
C SER A 282 7.35 24.89 3.01
N VAL A 283 7.15 23.82 2.23
CA VAL A 283 7.40 22.45 2.69
C VAL A 283 8.89 22.24 3.04
N GLY A 284 9.80 22.75 2.22
CA GLY A 284 11.24 22.68 2.49
C GLY A 284 11.66 23.42 3.75
N VAL A 285 11.13 24.63 3.98
CA VAL A 285 11.37 25.42 5.20
C VAL A 285 10.82 24.71 6.42
N TYR A 286 9.61 24.14 6.34
CA TYR A 286 9.03 23.36 7.42
C TYR A 286 9.90 22.16 7.80
N GLY A 287 10.34 21.38 6.81
CA GLY A 287 11.26 20.26 7.02
C GLY A 287 12.58 20.70 7.66
N GLY A 288 13.15 21.81 7.20
CA GLY A 288 14.38 22.38 7.77
C GLY A 288 14.23 22.86 9.21
N LEU A 289 13.09 23.46 9.56
CA LEU A 289 12.80 23.91 10.93
C LEU A 289 12.65 22.72 11.89
N ILE A 290 11.93 21.68 11.50
CA ILE A 290 11.79 20.45 12.31
C ILE A 290 13.15 19.78 12.49
N TYR A 291 13.93 19.68 11.41
CA TYR A 291 15.27 19.10 11.49
C TYR A 291 16.17 19.89 12.45
N ALA A 292 16.15 21.23 12.39
CA ALA A 292 16.93 22.08 13.28
C ALA A 292 16.48 21.98 14.75
N ASP A 293 15.17 21.94 15.01
CA ASP A 293 14.61 21.76 16.36
C ASP A 293 15.01 20.39 16.93
N SER A 294 14.88 19.33 16.12
CA SER A 294 15.32 17.98 16.47
C SER A 294 16.81 17.94 16.81
N GLN A 295 17.67 18.60 16.02
CA GLN A 295 19.11 18.68 16.30
C GLN A 295 19.42 19.44 17.61
N ARG A 296 18.73 20.54 17.89
CA ARG A 296 18.87 21.27 19.17
C ARG A 296 18.43 20.43 20.36
N ALA A 297 17.31 19.71 20.22
CA ALA A 297 16.83 18.80 21.25
C ALA A 297 17.84 17.68 21.53
N ASN A 298 18.37 17.05 20.49
CA ASN A 298 19.39 16.00 20.62
C ASN A 298 20.66 16.52 21.32
N GLN A 299 21.16 17.70 20.94
CA GLN A 299 22.31 18.32 21.60
C GLN A 299 22.02 18.66 23.07
N ALA A 300 20.82 19.17 23.37
CA ALA A 300 20.41 19.47 24.74
C ALA A 300 20.29 18.19 25.60
N ILE A 301 19.82 17.09 25.01
CA ILE A 301 19.77 15.77 25.64
C ILE A 301 21.18 15.27 25.92
N GLU A 302 22.06 15.25 24.91
CA GLU A 302 23.45 14.81 25.07
C GLU A 302 24.19 15.62 26.13
N ALA A 303 24.02 16.94 26.16
CA ALA A 303 24.61 17.80 27.19
C ALA A 303 24.02 17.57 28.59
N SER A 304 22.78 17.06 28.67
CA SER A 304 22.06 16.81 29.93
C SER A 304 22.15 15.35 30.39
N THR A 305 22.81 14.48 29.63
CA THR A 305 23.00 13.06 29.94
C THR A 305 24.43 12.80 30.40
N SER A 306 24.59 11.97 31.41
CA SER A 306 25.89 11.48 31.85
C SER A 306 25.87 9.98 32.11
N THR A 307 27.05 9.39 32.11
CA THR A 307 27.29 8.04 32.58
C THR A 307 28.06 8.13 33.91
N VAL A 308 27.45 7.61 34.96
CA VAL A 308 28.04 7.55 36.30
C VAL A 308 28.39 6.09 36.59
N ASN A 309 29.67 5.80 36.80
CA ASN A 309 30.13 4.51 37.31
C ASN A 309 30.50 4.66 38.80
N ARG A 310 29.90 3.83 39.66
CA ARG A 310 30.09 3.88 41.11
C ARG A 310 30.31 2.47 41.67
N PRO A 311 31.30 2.25 42.54
CA PRO A 311 31.44 0.98 43.24
C PRO A 311 30.27 0.78 44.20
N LEU A 312 29.87 -0.47 44.39
CA LEU A 312 28.87 -0.87 45.38
C LEU A 312 29.53 -1.20 46.73
N SER A 313 28.75 -1.16 47.81
CA SER A 313 29.26 -1.46 49.15
C SER A 313 29.79 -2.91 49.23
N GLY A 314 30.71 -3.17 50.16
CA GLY A 314 31.21 -4.54 50.38
C GLY A 314 30.11 -5.54 50.73
N GLU A 315 29.03 -5.08 51.36
CA GLU A 315 27.82 -5.85 51.69
C GLU A 315 27.08 -6.34 50.43
N PHE A 316 27.24 -5.64 49.30
CA PHE A 316 26.65 -6.06 48.03
C PHE A 316 27.24 -7.39 47.52
N LYS A 317 28.44 -7.79 47.98
CA LYS A 317 29.05 -9.09 47.59
C LYS A 317 28.28 -10.29 48.14
N SER A 318 27.52 -10.12 49.21
CA SER A 318 26.78 -11.21 49.88
C SER A 318 25.31 -11.31 49.48
N ILE A 319 24.83 -10.48 48.55
CA ILE A 319 23.42 -10.52 48.15
C ILE A 319 23.13 -11.77 47.31
N ASN A 320 21.91 -12.27 47.46
CA ASN A 320 21.36 -13.32 46.61
C ASN A 320 19.94 -12.95 46.11
N THR A 321 19.38 -11.83 46.58
CA THR A 321 18.06 -11.36 46.21
C THR A 321 18.13 -9.90 45.77
N LEU A 322 17.48 -9.57 44.66
CA LEU A 322 17.35 -8.20 44.17
C LEU A 322 15.87 -7.82 44.02
N ASP A 323 15.47 -6.77 44.73
CA ASP A 323 14.14 -6.18 44.66
C ASP A 323 14.20 -4.85 43.91
N ILE A 324 13.58 -4.78 42.74
CA ILE A 324 13.58 -3.60 41.87
C ILE A 324 12.24 -2.87 42.02
N THR A 325 12.32 -1.61 42.43
CA THR A 325 11.19 -0.68 42.47
C THR A 325 11.51 0.56 41.62
N THR A 326 10.61 0.91 40.71
CA THR A 326 10.74 2.13 39.90
C THR A 326 9.66 3.12 40.30
N ASN A 327 10.08 4.36 40.57
CA ASN A 327 9.19 5.49 40.78
C ASN A 327 9.40 6.46 39.62
N SER A 328 9.10 6.03 38.40
CA SER A 328 9.09 6.91 37.24
C SER A 328 7.72 7.58 37.14
N GLU A 329 7.65 8.88 37.43
CA GLU A 329 6.50 9.69 37.03
C GLU A 329 6.64 10.04 35.55
N GLY A 330 6.18 9.16 34.67
CA GLY A 330 6.19 9.38 33.22
C GLY A 330 6.42 8.09 32.45
N GLY A 331 5.62 7.87 31.41
CA GLY A 331 5.64 6.68 30.54
C GLY A 331 6.86 6.62 29.62
N PHE A 332 8.05 6.51 30.21
CA PHE A 332 9.32 6.38 29.51
C PHE A 332 9.93 5.00 29.74
N ASP A 333 10.66 4.50 28.75
CA ASP A 333 11.31 3.19 28.83
C ASP A 333 12.55 3.27 29.72
N ASN A 334 12.51 2.52 30.83
CA ASN A 334 13.62 2.39 31.76
C ASN A 334 14.21 1.00 31.62
N TYR A 335 15.54 0.91 31.64
CA TYR A 335 16.26 -0.34 31.47
C TYR A 335 17.11 -0.63 32.70
N VAL A 336 16.97 -1.82 33.27
CA VAL A 336 17.85 -2.31 34.34
C VAL A 336 18.52 -3.60 33.88
N ASN A 337 19.83 -3.55 33.69
CA ASN A 337 20.63 -4.70 33.30
C ASN A 337 21.39 -5.21 34.52
N TYR A 338 21.36 -6.51 34.78
CA TYR A 338 22.13 -7.13 35.84
C TYR A 338 23.08 -8.17 35.25
N VAL A 339 24.37 -8.02 35.51
CA VAL A 339 25.42 -8.88 34.96
C VAL A 339 26.21 -9.50 36.10
N VAL A 340 26.33 -10.83 36.09
CA VAL A 340 27.12 -11.53 37.10
C VAL A 340 28.62 -11.22 36.96
N SER A 341 29.19 -10.60 37.98
CA SER A 341 30.58 -10.15 38.05
C SER A 341 31.14 -10.24 39.48
N ASP A 342 32.45 -10.48 39.59
CA ASP A 342 33.16 -10.54 40.88
C ASP A 342 33.53 -9.15 41.42
N ASP A 343 33.35 -8.10 40.61
CA ASP A 343 33.60 -6.70 40.96
C ASP A 343 32.28 -5.90 41.02
N PRO A 344 31.68 -5.73 42.21
CA PRO A 344 30.40 -5.06 42.34
C PRO A 344 30.49 -3.55 42.11
N HIS A 345 29.84 -3.12 41.04
CA HIS A 345 29.68 -1.71 40.70
C HIS A 345 28.39 -1.52 39.92
N TYR A 346 27.97 -0.28 39.72
CA TYR A 346 26.89 0.04 38.80
C TYR A 346 27.25 1.19 37.88
N GLU A 347 26.65 1.16 36.69
CA GLU A 347 26.72 2.20 35.67
C GLU A 347 25.33 2.75 35.42
N LEU A 348 25.12 4.03 35.71
CA LEU A 348 23.87 4.73 35.43
C LEU A 348 24.09 5.66 34.24
N LYS A 349 23.42 5.38 33.13
CA LYS A 349 23.36 6.23 31.93
C LYS A 349 21.98 6.84 31.84
N GLY A 350 21.88 8.16 31.93
CA GLY A 350 20.61 8.87 31.89
C GLY A 350 20.80 10.35 32.12
N LEU A 351 19.72 11.07 32.40
CA LEU A 351 19.79 12.48 32.73
C LEU A 351 20.71 12.73 33.94
N ASN A 352 21.36 13.89 33.99
CA ASN A 352 22.18 14.30 35.14
C ASN A 352 21.39 14.35 36.47
N SER A 353 20.07 14.44 36.39
CA SER A 353 19.16 14.39 37.53
C SER A 353 18.72 12.96 37.90
N ALA A 354 19.06 11.95 37.10
CA ALA A 354 18.76 10.56 37.38
C ALA A 354 19.57 10.06 38.58
N LYS A 355 18.93 9.25 39.43
CA LYS A 355 19.53 8.69 40.64
C LYS A 355 19.12 7.24 40.80
N ALA A 356 20.06 6.41 41.21
CA ALA A 356 19.83 5.02 41.60
C ALA A 356 20.20 4.87 43.07
N ASP A 357 19.21 4.61 43.92
CA ASP A 357 19.40 4.33 45.34
C ASP A 357 19.41 2.81 45.54
N ILE A 358 20.57 2.25 45.87
CA ILE A 358 20.76 0.82 46.14
C ILE A 358 21.06 0.65 47.63
N THR A 359 20.16 -0.02 48.35
CA THR A 359 20.30 -0.30 49.78
C THR A 359 20.35 -1.80 50.00
N VAL A 360 21.33 -2.27 50.78
CA VAL A 360 21.47 -3.69 51.13
C VAL A 360 20.91 -3.91 52.54
N ASP A 361 20.08 -4.92 52.69
CA ASP A 361 19.48 -5.36 53.95
C ASP A 361 19.68 -6.88 54.05
N GLY A 362 20.76 -7.28 54.74
CA GLY A 362 21.19 -8.67 54.81
C GLY A 362 21.60 -9.21 53.44
N THR A 363 20.84 -10.18 52.92
CA THR A 363 21.08 -10.81 51.60
C THR A 363 20.24 -10.21 50.48
N THR A 364 19.43 -9.18 50.78
CA THR A 364 18.51 -8.56 49.84
C THR A 364 18.99 -7.14 49.50
N ALA A 365 19.20 -6.88 48.22
CA ALA A 365 19.39 -5.53 47.70
C ALA A 365 18.05 -4.95 47.24
N LYS A 366 17.71 -3.75 47.70
CA LYS A 366 16.57 -2.96 47.24
C LYS A 366 17.08 -1.85 46.35
N LEU A 367 16.57 -1.80 45.12
CA LEU A 367 16.86 -0.80 44.11
C LEU A 367 15.67 0.14 43.95
N LYS A 368 15.92 1.45 44.07
CA LYS A 368 15.01 2.51 43.65
C LYS A 368 15.65 3.33 42.54
N LEU A 369 15.07 3.26 41.34
CA LEU A 369 15.52 4.06 40.19
C LEU A 369 14.60 5.28 40.00
N ASN A 370 15.22 6.46 39.90
CA ASN A 370 14.57 7.71 39.52
C ASN A 370 15.22 8.22 38.23
N ALA A 371 14.46 8.25 37.14
CA ALA A 371 14.91 8.63 35.80
C ALA A 371 15.27 10.13 35.65
N GLY A 372 14.97 10.95 36.67
CA GLY A 372 15.10 12.40 36.56
C GLY A 372 14.02 13.02 35.65
N LYS A 373 13.93 14.34 35.66
CA LYS A 373 13.06 15.11 34.74
C LYS A 373 13.86 16.26 34.12
N LEU A 374 13.63 16.53 32.84
CA LEU A 374 14.07 17.78 32.20
C LEU A 374 12.85 18.65 31.88
N PRO A 375 12.62 19.75 32.61
CA PRO A 375 11.43 20.59 32.39
C PRO A 375 11.34 21.22 31.00
N SER A 376 12.48 21.37 30.31
CA SER A 376 12.62 22.08 29.04
C SER A 376 12.50 21.21 27.79
N LEU A 377 12.37 19.89 27.92
CA LEU A 377 12.25 18.99 26.76
C LEU A 377 10.80 18.69 26.43
N ARG A 378 10.49 18.79 25.14
CA ARG A 378 9.18 18.44 24.54
C ARG A 378 8.84 16.98 24.86
N ARG A 379 7.57 16.66 25.14
CA ARG A 379 7.10 15.27 25.33
C ARG A 379 7.48 14.44 24.09
N GLY A 380 8.30 13.41 24.27
CA GLY A 380 8.77 12.53 23.18
C GLY A 380 10.28 12.54 22.94
N TYR A 381 11.01 13.53 23.47
CA TYR A 381 12.47 13.66 23.35
C TYR A 381 13.20 13.38 24.68
N TYR A 382 12.74 12.40 25.46
CA TYR A 382 13.41 12.05 26.71
C TYR A 382 14.29 10.82 26.50
N PRO A 383 15.60 10.87 26.86
CA PRO A 383 16.42 9.68 26.83
C PRO A 383 15.91 8.69 27.89
N GLY A 384 15.77 7.42 27.52
CA GLY A 384 15.55 6.36 28.50
C GLY A 384 16.69 6.32 29.51
N THR A 385 16.40 5.89 30.75
CA THR A 385 17.44 5.70 31.77
C THR A 385 17.86 4.24 31.79
N THR A 386 19.15 3.98 31.63
CA THR A 386 19.73 2.64 31.69
C THR A 386 20.61 2.53 32.93
N LEU A 387 20.29 1.58 33.81
CA LEU A 387 21.11 1.20 34.94
C LEU A 387 21.67 -0.20 34.73
N THR A 388 22.98 -0.34 34.67
CA THR A 388 23.67 -1.63 34.60
C THR A 388 24.30 -1.93 35.95
N ILE A 389 24.00 -3.07 36.56
CA ILE A 389 24.51 -3.51 37.84
C ILE A 389 25.38 -4.73 37.62
N TYR A 390 26.59 -4.67 38.15
CA TYR A 390 27.53 -5.78 38.20
C TYR A 390 27.56 -6.33 39.62
N GLY A 391 27.35 -7.62 39.80
CA GLY A 391 27.20 -8.20 41.13
C GLY A 391 27.23 -9.72 41.21
N PRO A 392 27.08 -10.29 42.42
CA PRO A 392 27.10 -11.73 42.63
C PRO A 392 25.89 -12.42 41.98
N ARG A 393 25.92 -13.75 41.92
CA ARG A 393 24.79 -14.54 41.41
C ARG A 393 23.57 -14.40 42.32
N LEU A 394 22.41 -14.19 41.71
CA LEU A 394 21.13 -14.11 42.43
C LEU A 394 20.40 -15.46 42.42
N SER A 395 19.73 -15.76 43.52
CA SER A 395 18.74 -16.83 43.64
C SER A 395 17.30 -16.32 43.52
N SER A 396 17.08 -15.01 43.65
CA SER A 396 15.76 -14.38 43.57
C SER A 396 15.83 -12.98 42.96
N LEU A 397 14.89 -12.67 42.06
CA LEU A 397 14.72 -11.39 41.39
C LEU A 397 13.24 -10.99 41.46
N SER A 398 12.95 -9.88 42.13
CA SER A 398 11.58 -9.37 42.30
C SER A 398 11.44 -8.00 41.65
N ILE A 399 10.43 -7.82 40.81
CA ILE A 399 10.22 -6.61 40.01
C ILE A 399 8.81 -6.09 40.28
N ASN A 400 8.73 -5.02 41.08
CA ASN A 400 7.48 -4.44 41.58
C ASN A 400 7.35 -2.95 41.19
N GLY A 401 7.61 -2.60 39.92
CA GLY A 401 7.43 -1.23 39.42
C GLY A 401 5.97 -0.77 39.46
N GLN A 402 5.71 0.53 39.68
CA GLN A 402 4.33 1.07 39.71
C GLN A 402 3.80 1.52 38.32
N GLN A 403 4.60 1.40 37.24
CA GLN A 403 4.20 1.79 35.87
C GLN A 403 4.84 0.88 34.80
N SER A 404 4.12 0.65 33.70
CA SER A 404 4.25 -0.45 32.71
C SER A 404 5.43 -0.41 31.72
N ASN A 405 6.54 0.26 32.04
CA ASN A 405 7.61 0.52 31.06
C ASN A 405 9.04 0.27 31.61
N LEU A 406 9.18 -0.63 32.59
CA LEU A 406 10.51 -1.12 32.98
C LEU A 406 10.85 -2.40 32.21
N SER A 407 12.03 -2.41 31.59
CA SER A 407 12.64 -3.59 31.01
C SER A 407 13.84 -4.01 31.86
N VAL A 408 13.83 -5.24 32.35
CA VAL A 408 14.91 -5.80 33.17
C VAL A 408 15.61 -6.91 32.40
N SER A 409 16.93 -6.84 32.27
CA SER A 409 17.75 -7.93 31.74
C SER A 409 18.60 -8.55 32.85
N TYR A 410 18.66 -9.87 32.94
CA TYR A 410 19.55 -10.58 33.87
C TYR A 410 20.41 -11.61 33.14
N ASP A 411 21.73 -11.40 33.14
CA ASP A 411 22.73 -12.36 32.65
C ASP A 411 23.36 -13.11 33.82
N GLY A 412 22.82 -14.31 34.09
CA GLY A 412 23.25 -15.19 35.16
C GLY A 412 24.43 -16.09 34.80
N LYS A 413 24.93 -16.07 33.56
CA LYS A 413 25.94 -17.01 33.01
C LYS A 413 25.57 -18.48 33.23
N VAL A 414 25.97 -19.07 34.34
CA VAL A 414 25.61 -20.43 34.78
C VAL A 414 25.16 -20.35 36.23
N SER A 415 23.92 -20.74 36.49
CA SER A 415 23.26 -20.64 37.81
C SER A 415 22.48 -21.92 38.12
N LYS A 416 22.39 -22.28 39.40
CA LYS A 416 21.63 -23.47 39.84
C LYS A 416 20.13 -23.22 39.80
N SER A 417 19.67 -22.26 40.61
CA SER A 417 18.27 -21.88 40.67
C SER A 417 18.10 -20.37 40.65
N LEU A 418 17.05 -19.90 39.98
CA LEU A 418 16.64 -18.49 40.00
C LEU A 418 15.12 -18.42 40.11
N ASN A 419 14.64 -17.65 41.08
CA ASN A 419 13.22 -17.33 41.23
C ASN A 419 12.97 -15.91 40.71
N ILE A 420 11.98 -15.75 39.85
CA ILE A 420 11.60 -14.48 39.26
C ILE A 420 10.16 -14.19 39.66
N ASN A 421 9.93 -13.02 40.23
CA ASN A 421 8.59 -12.50 40.48
C ASN A 421 8.42 -11.17 39.77
N VAL A 422 7.50 -11.09 38.81
CA VAL A 422 7.27 -9.87 38.02
C VAL A 422 5.79 -9.48 38.00
N VAL A 423 5.51 -8.20 38.24
CA VAL A 423 4.14 -7.65 38.24
C VAL A 423 4.04 -6.31 37.50
N ASN A 424 2.83 -5.79 37.29
CA ASN A 424 2.53 -4.36 36.97
C ASN A 424 3.07 -3.79 35.63
N GLY A 425 2.99 -4.56 34.56
CA GLY A 425 3.29 -4.16 33.19
C GLY A 425 4.76 -4.25 32.79
N ASN A 426 5.61 -4.87 33.61
CA ASN A 426 7.06 -4.92 33.40
C ASN A 426 7.47 -6.01 32.40
N SER A 427 8.60 -5.80 31.73
CA SER A 427 9.23 -6.79 30.84
C SER A 427 10.55 -7.30 31.43
N VAL A 428 10.83 -8.59 31.29
CA VAL A 428 12.04 -9.23 31.82
C VAL A 428 12.65 -10.09 30.73
N SER A 429 13.96 -9.98 30.51
CA SER A 429 14.72 -10.86 29.62
C SER A 429 15.81 -11.56 30.43
N ILE A 430 15.86 -12.89 30.34
CA ILE A 430 16.81 -13.72 31.08
C ILE A 430 17.78 -14.37 30.10
N MET A 431 19.07 -14.31 30.43
CA MET A 431 20.15 -14.87 29.65
C MET A 431 21.00 -15.82 30.52
N GLY A 432 21.63 -16.80 29.87
CA GLY A 432 22.51 -17.76 30.54
C GLY A 432 21.94 -19.18 30.63
N SER A 433 22.48 -19.99 31.54
CA SER A 433 22.11 -21.40 31.74
C SER A 433 21.66 -21.66 33.18
N TYR A 434 20.51 -22.31 33.33
CA TYR A 434 19.84 -22.53 34.61
C TYR A 434 19.42 -24.00 34.79
N GLU A 435 19.72 -24.60 35.95
CA GLU A 435 19.20 -25.94 36.27
C GLU A 435 17.70 -25.88 36.63
N GLU A 436 17.30 -24.85 37.37
CA GLU A 436 15.93 -24.57 37.76
C GLU A 436 15.61 -23.08 37.61
N LEU A 437 14.53 -22.76 36.90
CA LEU A 437 14.05 -21.39 36.72
C LEU A 437 12.57 -21.33 37.07
N ASN A 438 12.26 -20.56 38.11
CA ASN A 438 10.90 -20.41 38.61
C ASN A 438 10.41 -19.01 38.24
N VAL A 439 9.43 -18.91 37.36
CA VAL A 439 8.82 -17.64 36.94
C VAL A 439 7.43 -17.54 37.56
N SER A 440 7.20 -16.48 38.30
CA SER A 440 5.91 -16.17 38.93
C SER A 440 5.52 -14.73 38.65
N GLY A 441 4.23 -14.44 38.54
CA GLY A 441 3.83 -13.06 38.25
C GLY A 441 2.48 -12.87 37.58
N GLY A 442 2.15 -11.62 37.28
CA GLY A 442 0.93 -11.23 36.56
C GLY A 442 1.08 -9.84 35.95
N ASP A 443 0.36 -9.55 34.87
CA ASP A 443 0.48 -8.32 34.10
C ASP A 443 1.93 -8.07 33.64
N ALA A 444 2.63 -9.04 33.05
CA ALA A 444 4.05 -8.87 32.72
C ALA A 444 4.46 -9.72 31.52
N THR A 445 5.64 -9.43 30.95
CA THR A 445 6.25 -10.24 29.87
C THR A 445 7.62 -10.75 30.31
N VAL A 446 7.89 -12.03 30.11
CA VAL A 446 9.15 -12.69 30.46
C VAL A 446 9.67 -13.42 29.23
N ASP A 447 10.81 -12.98 28.72
CA ASP A 447 11.53 -13.59 27.60
C ASP A 447 12.72 -14.41 28.12
N LEU A 448 12.67 -15.71 27.87
CA LEU A 448 13.67 -16.72 28.19
C LEU A 448 14.30 -17.30 26.93
N GLY A 449 14.10 -16.67 25.77
CA GLY A 449 14.58 -17.17 24.49
C GLY A 449 16.10 -17.32 24.39
N SER A 450 16.83 -16.45 25.08
CA SER A 450 18.30 -16.49 25.20
C SER A 450 18.80 -17.31 26.41
N ALA A 451 17.91 -17.96 27.15
CA ALA A 451 18.25 -18.80 28.30
C ALA A 451 18.19 -20.29 27.96
N ARG A 452 19.16 -21.06 28.45
CA ARG A 452 19.11 -22.53 28.46
C ARG A 452 18.59 -22.98 29.82
N VAL A 453 17.40 -23.58 29.86
CA VAL A 453 16.74 -23.95 31.11
C VAL A 453 16.51 -25.44 31.15
N ARG A 454 17.02 -26.13 32.18
CA ARG A 454 16.71 -27.56 32.39
C ARG A 454 15.28 -27.70 32.92
N ASN A 455 14.98 -27.17 34.11
CA ASN A 455 13.66 -27.25 34.70
C ASN A 455 13.00 -25.86 34.72
N LEU A 456 11.98 -25.65 33.88
CA LEU A 456 11.21 -24.41 33.87
C LEU A 456 9.90 -24.61 34.64
N VAL A 457 9.68 -23.82 35.68
CA VAL A 457 8.41 -23.76 36.40
C VAL A 457 7.81 -22.37 36.18
N VAL A 458 6.58 -22.33 35.70
CA VAL A 458 5.83 -21.08 35.49
C VAL A 458 4.58 -21.10 36.33
N ASP A 459 4.45 -20.16 37.26
CA ASP A 459 3.25 -19.86 38.03
C ASP A 459 2.64 -18.54 37.54
N SER A 460 1.80 -18.65 36.52
CA SER A 460 1.13 -17.51 35.90
C SER A 460 -0.11 -17.10 36.68
N LYS A 461 -0.22 -15.81 37.01
CA LYS A 461 -1.48 -15.15 37.37
C LYS A 461 -2.14 -14.59 36.10
N GLN A 462 -2.84 -13.46 36.20
CA GLN A 462 -3.50 -12.83 35.06
C GLN A 462 -2.48 -12.07 34.19
N ASN A 463 -2.68 -12.07 32.87
CA ASN A 463 -1.91 -11.31 31.88
C ASN A 463 -0.37 -11.52 31.91
N LEU A 464 0.12 -12.68 32.36
CA LEU A 464 1.54 -13.03 32.28
C LEU A 464 1.84 -13.68 30.92
N LYS A 465 2.85 -13.18 30.23
CA LYS A 465 3.38 -13.74 28.99
C LYS A 465 4.76 -14.29 29.25
N VAL A 466 4.99 -15.56 28.92
CA VAL A 466 6.31 -16.20 29.06
C VAL A 466 6.69 -16.86 27.76
N ASP A 467 7.81 -16.45 27.19
CA ASP A 467 8.37 -17.02 25.97
C ASP A 467 9.67 -17.74 26.32
N ALA A 468 9.83 -18.99 25.92
CA ALA A 468 11.02 -19.78 26.20
C ALA A 468 11.50 -20.56 24.98
N GLY A 469 12.82 -20.73 24.89
CA GLY A 469 13.45 -21.58 23.88
C GLY A 469 13.25 -23.07 24.15
N VAL A 470 14.33 -23.84 24.09
CA VAL A 470 14.32 -25.29 24.39
C VAL A 470 14.51 -25.50 25.89
N VAL A 471 13.61 -26.27 26.51
CA VAL A 471 13.69 -26.65 27.94
C VAL A 471 13.75 -28.17 28.12
N GLU A 472 14.30 -28.68 29.22
CA GLU A 472 14.33 -30.13 29.47
C GLU A 472 13.00 -30.61 30.06
N ASN A 473 12.51 -29.97 31.13
CA ASN A 473 11.24 -30.26 31.81
C ASN A 473 10.43 -28.97 31.98
N LEU A 474 9.11 -29.05 31.85
CA LEU A 474 8.20 -27.91 31.93
C LEU A 474 7.07 -28.15 32.92
N LYS A 475 6.91 -27.25 33.89
CA LYS A 475 5.75 -27.21 34.80
C LYS A 475 5.06 -25.86 34.69
N VAL A 476 3.78 -25.85 34.33
CA VAL A 476 3.00 -24.62 34.14
C VAL A 476 1.73 -24.67 34.98
N THR A 477 1.52 -23.61 35.77
CA THR A 477 0.31 -23.34 36.54
C THR A 477 -0.30 -22.05 36.02
N GLN A 478 -1.56 -22.08 35.59
CA GLN A 478 -2.27 -20.96 34.96
C GLN A 478 -3.67 -20.80 35.56
N PRO A 479 -4.25 -19.58 35.57
CA PRO A 479 -5.56 -19.34 36.15
C PRO A 479 -6.68 -19.93 35.29
N ASN A 480 -7.71 -20.45 35.95
CA ASN A 480 -8.91 -20.96 35.28
C ASN A 480 -10.01 -19.89 35.08
N VAL A 481 -9.86 -18.71 35.70
CA VAL A 481 -10.87 -17.62 35.70
C VAL A 481 -10.23 -16.32 35.23
N CYS A 482 -10.89 -15.61 34.32
CA CYS A 482 -10.44 -14.33 33.77
C CYS A 482 -10.59 -13.22 34.81
N GLY A 483 -9.65 -12.27 34.81
CA GLY A 483 -9.83 -10.99 35.48
C GLY A 483 -10.87 -10.13 34.76
N SER A 484 -11.59 -9.30 35.52
CA SER A 484 -12.66 -8.43 35.03
C SER A 484 -12.16 -7.12 34.39
N SER A 485 -10.90 -7.03 33.96
CA SER A 485 -10.34 -5.81 33.39
C SER A 485 -10.68 -5.70 31.89
N GLU A 486 -11.30 -4.58 31.50
CA GLU A 486 -11.60 -4.23 30.10
C GLU A 486 -10.32 -4.30 29.25
N GLY A 487 -10.30 -5.22 28.27
CA GLY A 487 -9.18 -5.42 27.35
C GLY A 487 -8.24 -6.60 27.67
N SER A 488 -8.74 -7.66 28.32
CA SER A 488 -7.99 -8.85 28.75
C SER A 488 -6.94 -9.32 27.72
N ARG A 489 -5.66 -9.06 28.02
CA ARG A 489 -4.53 -9.65 27.29
C ARG A 489 -4.48 -11.14 27.68
N GLU A 490 -4.46 -12.06 26.72
CA GLU A 490 -4.39 -13.49 27.07
C GLU A 490 -3.10 -13.78 27.87
N THR A 491 -3.22 -14.47 29.01
CA THR A 491 -2.06 -15.10 29.69
C THR A 491 -1.56 -16.19 28.76
N TYR A 492 -0.28 -16.20 28.40
CA TYR A 492 0.24 -17.32 27.62
C TYR A 492 1.65 -17.71 28.01
N VAL A 493 1.94 -18.99 27.84
CA VAL A 493 3.27 -19.58 27.96
C VAL A 493 3.57 -20.24 26.62
N GLN A 494 4.64 -19.82 25.97
CA GLN A 494 5.09 -20.37 24.70
C GLN A 494 6.49 -20.95 24.87
N VAL A 495 6.67 -22.19 24.43
CA VAL A 495 7.94 -22.91 24.51
C VAL A 495 8.26 -23.52 23.15
N VAL A 496 9.48 -23.36 22.66
CA VAL A 496 9.90 -23.93 21.36
C VAL A 496 9.84 -25.46 21.39
N SER A 497 10.43 -26.09 22.41
CA SER A 497 10.30 -27.55 22.61
C SER A 497 10.67 -27.98 24.03
N VAL A 498 10.17 -29.15 24.44
CA VAL A 498 10.47 -29.79 25.73
C VAL A 498 11.21 -31.10 25.48
N ALA A 499 12.51 -31.16 25.79
CA ALA A 499 13.41 -32.22 25.36
C ALA A 499 13.13 -33.58 26.02
N SER A 500 12.71 -33.61 27.28
CA SER A 500 12.39 -34.88 27.97
C SER A 500 10.96 -35.36 27.70
N GLY A 501 10.09 -34.50 27.17
CA GLY A 501 8.65 -34.73 27.08
C GLY A 501 7.90 -34.62 28.41
N ASN A 502 8.58 -34.34 29.53
CA ASN A 502 7.92 -34.16 30.82
C ASN A 502 7.30 -32.77 30.91
N VAL A 503 5.98 -32.72 30.67
CA VAL A 503 5.16 -31.52 30.84
C VAL A 503 4.13 -31.76 31.93
N GLU A 504 4.08 -30.88 32.92
CA GLU A 504 3.03 -30.81 33.94
C GLU A 504 2.24 -29.50 33.75
N TYR A 505 0.93 -29.59 33.51
CA TYR A 505 0.05 -28.43 33.34
C TYR A 505 -1.09 -28.49 34.36
N ASN A 506 -1.21 -27.48 35.22
CA ASN A 506 -2.24 -27.39 36.26
C ASN A 506 -2.38 -28.68 37.10
N GLY A 507 -1.25 -29.30 37.46
CA GLY A 507 -1.18 -30.52 38.26
C GLY A 507 -1.42 -31.83 37.49
N GLN A 508 -1.64 -31.78 36.17
CA GLN A 508 -1.73 -32.96 35.32
C GLN A 508 -0.38 -33.24 34.63
N ALA A 509 0.19 -34.41 34.89
CA ALA A 509 1.47 -34.82 34.30
C ALA A 509 1.28 -35.58 32.98
N THR A 510 2.22 -35.38 32.05
CA THR A 510 2.34 -36.08 30.76
C THR A 510 1.24 -35.71 29.77
N LEU A 511 1.51 -34.66 29.00
CA LEU A 511 0.54 -34.13 28.06
C LEU A 511 1.02 -34.35 26.61
N THR A 512 0.11 -34.77 25.72
CA THR A 512 0.41 -35.25 24.35
C THR A 512 0.06 -34.28 23.21
N GLN A 513 -0.37 -33.06 23.56
CA GLN A 513 -0.90 -32.04 22.66
C GLN A 513 0.10 -30.88 22.55
N SER A 514 0.14 -30.23 21.40
CA SER A 514 0.98 -29.05 21.17
C SER A 514 0.38 -27.77 21.75
N GLU A 515 -0.89 -27.79 22.16
CA GLU A 515 -1.60 -26.61 22.69
C GLU A 515 -2.55 -27.01 23.83
N TYR A 516 -2.52 -26.25 24.92
CA TYR A 516 -3.45 -26.34 26.04
C TYR A 516 -4.09 -24.97 26.26
N LYS A 517 -5.42 -24.92 26.33
CA LYS A 517 -6.16 -23.69 26.59
C LYS A 517 -7.10 -23.88 27.77
N THR A 518 -6.95 -23.04 28.79
CA THR A 518 -8.00 -22.75 29.76
C THR A 518 -8.66 -21.43 29.37
N GLY A 519 -9.85 -21.11 29.89
CA GLY A 519 -10.69 -20.02 29.37
C GLY A 519 -9.97 -18.68 29.11
N CYS A 520 -8.87 -18.39 29.82
CA CYS A 520 -8.14 -17.12 29.79
C CYS A 520 -6.62 -17.28 29.66
N ALA A 521 -6.15 -18.53 29.53
CA ALA A 521 -4.73 -18.81 29.47
C ALA A 521 -4.42 -19.90 28.43
N LYS A 522 -3.26 -19.77 27.78
CA LYS A 522 -2.80 -20.67 26.73
C LYS A 522 -1.38 -21.15 27.02
N LEU A 523 -1.12 -22.42 26.80
CA LEU A 523 0.22 -23.01 26.73
C LEU A 523 0.42 -23.57 25.33
N THR A 524 1.50 -23.17 24.66
CA THR A 524 1.86 -23.65 23.32
C THR A 524 3.26 -24.22 23.31
N ILE A 525 3.41 -25.40 22.72
CA ILE A 525 4.67 -26.12 22.56
C ILE A 525 4.85 -26.42 21.07
N GLY A 526 5.97 -25.98 20.48
CA GLY A 526 6.32 -26.29 19.08
C GLY A 526 5.82 -25.29 18.02
N ASP A 527 5.60 -24.03 18.39
CA ASP A 527 5.28 -22.98 17.42
C ASP A 527 6.57 -22.37 16.83
N GLU A 528 6.77 -22.56 15.52
CA GLU A 528 7.94 -22.10 14.75
C GLU A 528 7.95 -20.58 14.50
N ASN A 529 6.92 -19.82 14.91
CA ASN A 529 6.92 -18.35 14.79
C ASN A 529 7.88 -17.65 15.77
N TYR A 530 8.77 -18.39 16.43
CA TYR A 530 9.92 -17.85 17.14
C TYR A 530 10.94 -17.26 16.15
N VAL A 531 10.65 -16.05 15.65
CA VAL A 531 11.69 -15.18 15.11
C VAL A 531 12.27 -14.41 16.29
N SER A 532 13.42 -14.85 16.81
CA SER A 532 14.24 -13.98 17.63
C SER A 532 14.62 -12.78 16.77
N ASN A 533 14.14 -11.58 17.09
CA ASN A 533 14.55 -10.33 16.44
C ASN A 533 16.00 -9.93 16.79
N ASN A 534 16.89 -10.90 16.96
CA ASN A 534 18.32 -10.71 17.17
C ASN A 534 19.09 -11.62 16.19
N GLU A 535 19.20 -11.16 14.94
CA GLU A 535 20.39 -11.33 14.11
C GLU A 535 20.96 -9.96 13.75
#